data_AF-A0A6A4ZBE0-F1
#
_entry.id   AF-A0A6A4ZBE0-F1
#
_cell.length_a   1.000
_cell.length_b   1.000
_cell.length_c   1.000
_cell.angle_alpha   90.00
_cell.angle_beta   90.00
_cell.angle_gamma   90.00
#
_symmetry.space_group_name_H-M   'P 1'
#
loop_
_entity.id
_entity.type
_entity.pdbx_description
1 polymer ?
#
loop_
_entity_poly.entity_id
_entity_poly.type
_entity_poly.pdbx_seq_one_letter_code
_entity_poly.pdbx_strand_id
1 'polypeptide(L)'
;MESVRDGEHFLTTAHLVTWMKSHRPLWLKAYMDVKLNDDRAYKSLLQWCLKFANRHGYSHRVPCATKATQSELQVVQEAFSAEFFSKFGHLPRRAWINVDETPVYYDMPPGKTLAKVGKSSRVQETQKHSDRITVVL
;
A
#
# COMPACT_ATOMS: atom_id res chain seq x y z
N MET A 1 -2.56 -9.91 8.54
CA MET A 1 -1.79 -8.77 7.99
C MET A 1 -1.01 -9.21 6.78
N GLU A 2 -0.17 -10.26 6.90
CA GLU A 2 0.60 -10.81 5.77
C GLU A 2 -0.30 -11.18 4.59
N SER A 3 -1.27 -12.09 4.78
CA SER A 3 -2.20 -12.50 3.72
C SER A 3 -2.96 -11.35 3.03
N VAL A 4 -3.33 -10.32 3.79
CA VAL A 4 -4.00 -9.12 3.25
C VAL A 4 -3.05 -8.33 2.35
N ARG A 5 -1.77 -8.24 2.72
CA ARG A 5 -0.75 -7.52 1.95
C ARG A 5 -0.18 -8.34 0.79
N ASP A 6 -0.15 -9.66 0.90
CA ASP A 6 0.21 -10.56 -0.21
C ASP A 6 -0.80 -10.45 -1.36
N GLY A 7 -2.09 -10.27 -1.04
CA GLY A 7 -3.13 -9.92 -2.02
C GLY A 7 -3.15 -8.46 -2.45
N GLU A 8 -2.15 -7.65 -2.06
CA GLU A 8 -2.06 -6.22 -2.33
C GLU A 8 -3.31 -5.42 -1.88
N HIS A 9 -4.01 -5.87 -0.84
CA HIS A 9 -5.18 -5.17 -0.31
C HIS A 9 -4.80 -4.04 0.64
N PHE A 10 -5.70 -3.07 0.79
CA PHE A 10 -5.56 -1.97 1.74
C PHE A 10 -5.59 -2.49 3.17
N LEU A 11 -4.67 -2.04 4.03
CA LEU A 11 -4.59 -2.46 5.43
C LEU A 11 -4.47 -1.23 6.32
N THR A 12 -5.33 -1.15 7.34
CA THR A 12 -5.32 -0.05 8.32
C THR A 12 -5.56 -0.58 9.72
N THR A 13 -5.35 0.27 10.72
CA THR A 13 -5.74 -0.04 12.11
C THR A 13 -7.23 -0.34 12.24
N ALA A 14 -8.09 0.29 11.43
CA ALA A 14 -9.51 -0.04 11.39
C ALA A 14 -9.78 -1.49 10.93
N HIS A 15 -9.05 -1.98 9.92
CA HIS A 15 -9.14 -3.39 9.51
C HIS A 15 -8.72 -4.35 10.64
N LEU A 16 -7.70 -3.99 11.43
CA LEU A 16 -7.29 -4.76 12.61
C LEU A 16 -8.39 -4.77 13.68
N VAL A 17 -9.07 -3.64 13.90
CA VAL A 17 -10.22 -3.55 14.81
C VAL A 17 -11.39 -4.40 14.31
N THR A 18 -11.72 -4.35 13.02
CA THR A 18 -12.76 -5.20 12.42
C THR A 18 -12.42 -6.68 12.59
N TRP A 19 -11.16 -7.06 12.35
CA TRP A 19 -10.70 -8.44 12.59
C TRP A 19 -10.90 -8.86 14.05
N MET A 20 -10.57 -8.00 15.02
CA MET A 20 -10.81 -8.27 16.44
C MET A 20 -12.29 -8.37 16.79
N LYS A 21 -13.16 -7.56 16.18
CA LYS A 21 -14.62 -7.67 16.35
C LYS A 21 -15.12 -9.06 15.92
N SER A 22 -14.66 -9.56 14.78
CA SER A 22 -15.11 -10.85 14.25
C SER A 22 -14.52 -12.05 14.99
N HIS A 23 -13.25 -11.98 15.41
CA HIS A 23 -12.53 -13.17 15.93
C HIS A 23 -12.33 -13.15 17.45
N ARG A 24 -12.41 -11.99 18.10
CA ARG A 24 -12.15 -11.79 19.53
C ARG A 24 -13.18 -10.85 20.19
N PRO A 25 -14.50 -11.05 19.98
CA PRO A 25 -15.52 -10.12 20.47
C PRO A 25 -15.56 -10.00 22.00
N LEU A 26 -15.39 -11.11 22.73
CA LEU A 26 -15.39 -11.12 24.19
C LEU A 26 -14.21 -10.35 24.78
N TRP A 27 -13.02 -10.54 24.22
CA TRP A 27 -11.84 -9.80 24.63
C TRP A 27 -11.99 -8.31 24.33
N LEU A 28 -12.53 -7.97 23.15
CA LEU A 28 -12.76 -6.59 22.77
C LEU A 28 -13.75 -5.91 23.72
N LYS A 29 -14.86 -6.59 24.07
CA LYS A 29 -15.82 -6.09 25.05
C LYS A 29 -15.17 -5.83 26.40
N ALA A 30 -14.47 -6.82 26.95
CA ALA A 30 -13.75 -6.67 28.22
C ALA A 30 -12.70 -5.54 28.19
N TYR A 31 -12.01 -5.36 27.06
CA TYR A 31 -11.06 -4.28 26.88
C TYR A 31 -11.72 -2.90 26.93
N MET A 32 -12.90 -2.76 26.31
CA MET A 32 -13.65 -1.51 26.23
C MET A 32 -14.29 -1.17 27.59
N ASP A 33 -14.84 -2.17 28.29
CA ASP A 33 -15.53 -2.00 29.59
C ASP A 33 -14.61 -1.43 30.71
N VAL A 34 -13.29 -1.64 30.60
CA VAL A 34 -12.30 -1.12 31.57
C VAL A 34 -11.94 0.35 31.31
N LYS A 35 -12.44 0.97 30.25
CA LYS A 35 -12.08 2.32 29.85
C LYS A 35 -13.09 3.34 30.35
N LEU A 36 -12.62 4.57 30.55
CA LEU A 36 -13.41 5.67 31.10
C LEU A 36 -14.63 6.03 30.23
N ASN A 37 -14.48 5.97 28.91
CA ASN A 37 -15.56 6.18 27.94
C ASN A 37 -15.17 5.55 26.58
N ASP A 38 -16.18 5.36 25.73
CA ASP A 38 -16.04 4.69 24.43
C ASP A 38 -15.06 5.39 23.49
N ASP A 39 -15.04 6.73 23.47
CA ASP A 39 -14.13 7.51 22.63
C ASP A 39 -12.66 7.27 23.00
N ARG A 40 -12.34 7.30 24.29
CA ARG A 40 -11.00 7.00 24.79
C ARG A 40 -10.66 5.54 24.57
N ALA A 41 -11.62 4.64 24.76
CA ALA A 41 -11.45 3.22 24.52
C ALA A 41 -11.06 2.96 23.06
N TYR A 42 -11.82 3.51 22.12
CA TYR A 42 -11.57 3.36 20.70
C TYR A 42 -10.24 3.99 20.26
N LYS A 43 -9.92 5.21 20.70
CA LYS A 43 -8.62 5.84 20.41
C LYS A 43 -7.45 5.02 20.95
N SER A 44 -7.57 4.50 22.17
CA SER A 44 -6.54 3.65 22.78
C SER A 44 -6.36 2.32 22.03
N LEU A 45 -7.47 1.75 21.54
CA LEU A 45 -7.47 0.53 20.74
C LEU A 45 -6.76 0.73 19.40
N LEU A 46 -7.05 1.84 18.69
CA LEU A 46 -6.36 2.17 17.44
C LEU A 46 -4.85 2.34 17.64
N GLN A 47 -4.43 2.99 18.73
CA GLN A 47 -3.02 3.11 19.08
C GLN A 47 -2.38 1.75 19.40
N TRP A 48 -3.11 0.87 20.09
CA TRP A 48 -2.65 -0.48 20.38
C TRP A 48 -2.45 -1.29 19.09
N CYS A 49 -3.41 -1.24 18.16
CA CYS A 49 -3.29 -1.85 16.84
C CYS A 49 -2.10 -1.32 16.05
N LEU A 50 -1.86 -0.01 16.10
CA LEU A 50 -0.71 0.61 15.45
C LEU A 50 0.62 0.12 16.05
N LYS A 51 0.74 0.11 17.39
CA LYS A 51 1.93 -0.40 18.09
C LYS A 51 2.15 -1.88 17.79
N PHE A 52 1.08 -2.67 17.73
CA PHE A 52 1.13 -4.06 17.31
C PHE A 52 1.68 -4.19 15.89
N ALA A 53 1.12 -3.46 14.92
CA ALA A 53 1.60 -3.46 13.54
C ALA A 53 3.09 -3.08 13.44
N ASN A 54 3.51 -2.00 14.11
CA ASN A 54 4.90 -1.55 14.15
C ASN A 54 5.85 -2.62 14.70
N ARG A 55 5.47 -3.29 15.79
CA ARG A 55 6.27 -4.40 16.37
C ARG A 55 6.42 -5.59 15.43
N HIS A 56 5.44 -5.82 14.57
CA HIS A 56 5.49 -6.87 13.54
C HIS A 56 6.07 -6.39 12.21
N GLY A 57 6.76 -5.25 12.20
CA GLY A 57 7.46 -4.74 11.03
C GLY A 57 6.54 -4.10 10.00
N TYR A 58 5.34 -3.63 10.37
CA TYR A 58 4.47 -2.86 9.50
C TYR A 58 4.53 -1.38 9.86
N SER A 59 4.61 -0.50 8.88
CA SER A 59 4.68 0.96 9.07
C SER A 59 3.63 1.66 8.22
N HIS A 60 3.20 2.85 8.66
CA HIS A 60 2.37 3.70 7.82
C HIS A 60 3.17 4.14 6.58
N ARG A 61 2.58 3.93 5.39
CA ARG A 61 3.11 4.29 4.09
C ARG A 61 2.03 4.94 3.24
N VAL A 62 2.46 5.67 2.24
CA VAL A 62 1.57 6.16 1.19
C VAL A 62 1.22 4.98 0.28
N PRO A 63 -0.08 4.66 0.09
CA PRO A 63 -0.53 3.64 -0.83
C PRO A 63 -0.16 4.03 -2.27
N CYS A 64 0.36 3.07 -3.02
CA CYS A 64 0.59 3.23 -4.46
C CYS A 64 -0.50 2.46 -5.22
N ALA A 65 -1.50 3.17 -5.73
CA ALA A 65 -2.56 2.54 -6.52
C ALA A 65 -1.98 1.92 -7.79
N THR A 66 -2.22 0.62 -7.99
CA THR A 66 -1.72 -0.10 -9.17
C THR A 66 -2.87 -0.82 -9.85
N LYS A 67 -2.93 -0.74 -11.18
CA LYS A 67 -3.98 -1.37 -12.01
C LYS A 67 -3.73 -2.85 -12.30
N ALA A 68 -2.55 -3.35 -11.98
CA ALA A 68 -2.10 -4.71 -12.24
C ALA A 68 -1.28 -5.20 -11.04
N THR A 69 -1.37 -6.48 -10.74
CA THR A 69 -0.62 -7.13 -9.67
C THR A 69 0.86 -7.20 -10.01
N GLN A 70 1.71 -7.39 -9.01
CA GLN A 70 3.15 -7.56 -9.24
C GLN A 70 3.47 -8.76 -10.16
N SER A 71 2.72 -9.86 -10.05
CA SER A 71 2.89 -11.05 -10.90
C SER A 71 2.58 -10.77 -12.36
N GLU A 72 1.48 -10.04 -12.64
CA GLU A 72 1.10 -9.68 -14.01
C GLU A 72 2.15 -8.75 -14.63
N LEU A 73 2.64 -7.77 -13.87
CA LEU A 73 3.68 -6.85 -14.34
C LEU A 73 5.00 -7.56 -14.63
N GLN A 74 5.35 -8.58 -13.86
CA GLN A 74 6.56 -9.36 -14.12
C GLN A 74 6.47 -10.12 -15.45
N VAL A 75 5.32 -10.77 -15.73
CA VAL A 75 5.10 -11.46 -17.00
C VAL A 75 5.18 -10.49 -18.18
N VAL A 76 4.54 -9.31 -18.06
CA VAL A 76 4.60 -8.27 -19.10
C VAL A 76 6.02 -7.75 -19.29
N GLN A 77 6.77 -7.53 -18.20
CA GLN A 77 8.15 -7.07 -18.26
C GLN A 77 9.06 -8.09 -18.96
N GLU A 78 8.94 -9.38 -18.65
CA GLU A 78 9.74 -10.45 -19.26
C GLU A 78 9.46 -10.55 -20.77
N ALA A 79 8.18 -10.55 -21.16
CA ALA A 79 7.77 -10.58 -22.57
C ALA A 79 8.26 -9.35 -23.34
N PHE A 80 8.05 -8.14 -22.79
CA PHE A 80 8.53 -6.90 -23.39
C PHE A 80 10.05 -6.90 -23.53
N SER A 81 10.78 -7.35 -22.51
CA SER A 81 12.24 -7.39 -22.54
C SER A 81 12.72 -8.31 -23.68
N ALA A 82 12.15 -9.51 -23.80
CA ALA A 82 12.50 -10.44 -24.86
C ALA A 82 12.26 -9.84 -26.27
N GLU A 83 11.09 -9.22 -26.49
CA GLU A 83 10.76 -8.57 -27.76
C GLU A 83 11.68 -7.37 -28.06
N PHE A 84 11.91 -6.51 -27.06
CA PHE A 84 12.76 -5.34 -27.17
C PHE A 84 14.19 -5.72 -27.54
N PHE A 85 14.79 -6.69 -26.85
CA PHE A 85 16.15 -7.14 -27.13
C PHE A 85 16.27 -7.87 -28.46
N SER A 86 15.25 -8.63 -28.87
CA SER A 86 15.20 -9.23 -30.22
C SER A 86 15.25 -8.17 -31.32
N LYS A 87 14.48 -7.08 -31.15
CA LYS A 87 14.34 -6.04 -32.18
C LYS A 87 15.47 -5.00 -32.16
N PHE A 88 15.91 -4.58 -30.98
CA PHE A 88 16.83 -3.43 -30.80
C PHE A 88 18.15 -3.80 -30.13
N GLY A 89 18.37 -5.06 -29.76
CA GLY A 89 19.59 -5.49 -29.05
C GLY A 89 20.88 -5.32 -29.86
N HIS A 90 20.79 -5.18 -31.18
CA HIS A 90 21.91 -4.87 -32.06
C HIS A 90 22.36 -3.40 -32.00
N LEU A 91 21.52 -2.50 -31.48
CA LEU A 91 21.85 -1.09 -31.35
C LEU A 91 22.80 -0.87 -30.16
N PRO A 92 23.77 0.05 -30.26
CA PRO A 92 24.62 0.38 -29.13
C PRO A 92 23.78 1.08 -28.05
N ARG A 93 24.11 0.87 -26.77
CA ARG A 93 23.35 1.42 -25.63
C ARG A 93 23.16 2.94 -25.68
N ARG A 94 24.07 3.68 -26.33
CA ARG A 94 23.96 5.14 -26.53
C ARG A 94 22.78 5.57 -27.42
N ALA A 95 22.19 4.64 -28.19
CA ALA A 95 21.02 4.89 -29.02
C ALA A 95 19.71 4.71 -28.24
N TRP A 96 19.78 4.24 -26.99
CA TRP A 96 18.60 4.07 -26.16
C TRP A 96 18.38 5.34 -25.34
N ILE A 97 17.25 5.99 -25.58
CA ILE A 97 16.82 7.19 -24.87
C ILE A 97 15.68 6.77 -23.95
N ASN A 98 15.81 7.07 -22.66
CA ASN A 98 14.70 6.90 -21.73
C ASN A 98 13.81 8.15 -21.79
N VAL A 99 12.50 7.94 -21.82
CA VAL A 99 11.49 9.01 -21.75
C VAL A 99 10.46 8.56 -20.73
N ASP A 100 10.19 9.40 -19.74
CA ASP A 100 9.14 9.13 -18.77
C ASP A 100 8.34 10.39 -18.42
N GLU A 101 7.05 10.17 -18.18
CA GLU A 101 6.16 11.19 -17.65
C GLU A 101 6.12 11.10 -16.14
N THR A 102 6.61 12.13 -15.46
CA THR A 102 6.50 12.23 -14.00
C THR A 102 5.28 13.09 -13.65
N PRO A 103 4.26 12.54 -12.97
CA PRO A 103 3.14 13.33 -12.49
C PRO A 103 3.57 14.25 -11.35
N VAL A 104 3.23 15.52 -11.45
CA VAL A 104 3.36 16.48 -10.36
C VAL A 104 2.01 16.57 -9.64
N TYR A 105 2.02 16.26 -8.35
CA TYR A 105 0.83 16.32 -7.50
C TYR A 105 0.82 17.63 -6.71
N TYR A 106 -0.34 18.27 -6.63
CA TYR A 106 -0.58 19.25 -5.57
C TYR A 106 -0.55 18.53 -4.23
N ASP A 107 0.14 19.12 -3.25
CA ASP A 107 0.37 18.54 -1.92
C ASP A 107 -0.96 18.40 -1.16
N MET A 108 -1.66 17.28 -1.39
CA MET A 108 -2.75 16.81 -0.56
C MET A 108 -2.34 15.43 -0.04
N PRO A 109 -2.06 15.28 1.27
CA PRO A 109 -1.43 14.08 1.79
C PRO A 109 -2.34 12.88 1.54
N PRO A 110 -1.89 11.90 0.74
CA PRO A 110 -2.69 10.69 0.49
C PRO A 110 -2.95 9.94 1.81
N GLY A 111 -4.12 9.31 1.90
CA GLY A 111 -4.48 8.48 3.05
C GLY A 111 -3.42 7.40 3.32
N LYS A 112 -3.08 7.13 4.58
CA LYS A 112 -1.98 6.20 4.93
C LYS A 112 -2.45 4.75 4.98
N THR A 113 -1.64 3.82 4.45
CA THR A 113 -1.82 2.35 4.54
C THR A 113 -0.71 1.72 5.40
N LEU A 114 -0.93 0.54 5.99
CA LEU A 114 0.11 -0.23 6.67
C LEU A 114 0.81 -1.17 5.69
N ALA A 115 2.12 -1.01 5.51
CA ALA A 115 2.95 -1.89 4.69
C ALA A 115 4.16 -2.41 5.47
N LYS A 116 4.58 -3.64 5.16
CA LYS A 116 5.75 -4.27 5.77
C LYS A 116 7.02 -3.49 5.42
N VAL A 117 7.90 -3.28 6.40
CA VAL A 117 9.16 -2.55 6.23
C VAL A 117 10.02 -3.28 5.20
N GLY A 118 10.52 -2.54 4.20
CA GLY A 118 11.27 -3.10 3.08
C GLY A 118 10.42 -3.77 1.99
N LYS A 119 9.09 -3.70 2.08
CA LYS A 119 8.16 -4.23 1.07
C LYS A 119 7.32 -3.14 0.42
N SER A 120 6.66 -3.51 -0.67
CA SER A 120 5.79 -2.64 -1.46
C SER A 120 4.59 -2.10 -0.66
N SER A 121 4.27 -0.83 -0.86
CA SER A 121 3.03 -0.19 -0.38
C SER A 121 1.92 -0.16 -1.43
N ARG A 122 2.03 -0.97 -2.49
CA ARG A 122 1.01 -1.06 -3.55
C ARG A 122 -0.33 -1.55 -3.03
N VAL A 123 -1.39 -0.99 -3.61
CA VAL A 123 -2.78 -1.37 -3.36
C VAL A 123 -3.58 -1.34 -4.66
N GLN A 124 -4.53 -2.26 -4.82
CA GLN A 124 -5.32 -2.36 -6.06
C GLN A 124 -6.20 -1.12 -6.32
N GLU A 125 -6.54 -0.33 -5.30
CA GLU A 125 -7.35 0.87 -5.48
C GLU A 125 -7.08 1.94 -4.41
N THR A 126 -7.16 3.22 -4.80
CA THR A 126 -7.23 4.36 -3.88
C THR A 126 -8.39 5.26 -4.25
N GLN A 127 -9.12 5.71 -3.22
CA GLN A 127 -10.09 6.80 -3.30
C GLN A 127 -9.37 8.07 -3.81
N LYS A 128 -9.54 8.40 -5.09
CA LYS A 128 -8.90 9.53 -5.79
C LYS A 128 -9.50 10.86 -5.34
N HIS A 129 -8.69 11.85 -4.92
CA HIS A 129 -9.15 13.25 -4.79
C HIS A 129 -8.14 14.33 -5.24
N SER A 130 -6.94 14.02 -5.74
CA SER A 130 -5.98 15.07 -6.12
C SER A 130 -5.88 15.25 -7.64
N ASP A 131 -6.01 16.50 -8.10
CA ASP A 131 -5.73 16.92 -9.48
C ASP A 131 -4.25 16.71 -9.82
N ARG A 132 -3.97 16.29 -11.06
CA ARG A 132 -2.62 15.97 -11.58
C ARG A 132 -2.24 16.89 -12.73
N ILE A 133 -0.99 17.35 -12.75
CA ILE A 133 -0.35 17.96 -13.93
C ILE A 133 0.74 17.00 -14.44
N THR A 134 0.87 16.87 -15.76
CA THR A 134 1.85 15.97 -16.40
C THR A 134 3.00 16.78 -16.98
N VAL A 135 4.24 16.33 -16.74
CA VAL A 135 5.48 16.86 -17.34
C VAL A 135 6.25 15.70 -17.97
N VAL A 136 6.76 15.91 -19.18
CA VAL A 136 7.63 14.96 -19.90
C VAL A 136 9.08 15.40 -19.70
N LEU A 137 9.95 14.46 -19.34
CA LEU A 137 11.41 14.65 -19.24
C LEU A 137 12.15 13.86 -20.32
#